data_AF-A0AAU7D062-F1
#
_entry.id   AF-A0AAU7D062-F1
#
_cell.length_a   1.000
_cell.length_b   1.000
_cell.length_c   1.000
_cell.angle_alpha   90.00
_cell.angle_beta   90.00
_cell.angle_gamma   90.00
#
_symmetry.space_group_name_H-M   'P 1'
#
loop_
_entity.id
_entity.type
_entity.pdbx_description
1 polymer ?
#
loop_
_entity_poly.entity_id
_entity_poly.type
_entity_poly.pdbx_seq_one_letter_code
_entity_poly.pdbx_strand_id
1 'polypeptide(L)'
;MRDLQTTQLGSTGPTLPMAWLPAIFGLVVISVESTAMMRGANTGRWLTDLCNSIWGSVDGSAVATANIVLRKVGHFAGYGTLGLLFRRGWYASLRRRWMGTRSGLRGAAMALAVLSTFLVASLDEWHQQFLAGRVSSRYDVLLDTLGAFLFNLVLLKVLAWRRTRMVG
;
A
#
# COMPACT_ATOMS: atom_id res chain seq x y z
N MET A 1 44.20 28.93 17.21
CA MET A 1 42.73 28.86 17.24
C MET A 1 42.21 29.13 15.84
N ARG A 2 41.96 28.08 15.06
CA ARG A 2 41.23 28.16 13.79
C ARG A 2 40.01 27.29 13.97
N ASP A 3 38.85 27.93 13.91
CA ASP A 3 37.58 27.30 14.12
C ASP A 3 37.37 26.14 13.15
N LEU A 4 36.94 25.03 13.73
CA LEU A 4 36.46 23.85 13.04
C LEU A 4 35.26 24.27 12.17
N GLN A 5 35.53 24.53 10.89
CA GLN A 5 34.51 24.51 9.85
C GLN A 5 33.96 23.08 9.77
N THR A 6 33.05 22.77 10.68
CA THR A 6 32.14 21.64 10.59
C THR A 6 31.29 21.91 9.37
N THR A 7 31.74 21.35 8.25
CA THR A 7 31.04 21.40 6.98
C THR A 7 29.77 20.60 7.19
N GLN A 8 28.68 21.28 7.57
CA GLN A 8 27.32 20.77 7.51
C GLN A 8 27.00 20.58 6.02
N LEU A 9 27.47 19.47 5.47
CA LEU A 9 26.98 18.94 4.20
C LEU A 9 25.50 18.66 4.38
N GLY A 10 24.68 19.62 3.93
CA GLY A 10 23.23 19.59 3.99
C GLY A 10 22.71 18.22 3.58
N SER A 11 21.87 17.64 4.43
CA SER A 11 21.18 16.39 4.18
C SER A 11 20.18 16.60 3.04
N THR A 12 20.63 16.39 1.80
CA THR A 12 19.80 16.50 0.58
C THR A 12 18.74 15.39 0.46
N GLY A 13 18.40 14.69 1.55
CA GLY A 13 17.38 13.65 1.61
C GLY A 13 16.28 14.00 2.62
N PRO A 14 15.05 13.51 2.42
CA PRO A 14 13.96 13.72 3.38
C PRO A 14 14.38 13.24 4.77
N THR A 15 14.01 14.00 5.80
CA THR A 15 14.20 13.60 7.18
C THR A 15 13.45 12.29 7.45
N LEU A 16 13.87 11.52 8.46
CA LEU A 16 13.21 10.24 8.78
C LEU A 16 11.69 10.39 8.93
N PRO A 17 11.17 11.38 9.68
CA PRO A 17 9.72 11.56 9.80
C PRO A 17 9.05 11.79 8.43
N MET A 18 9.63 12.63 7.57
CA MET A 18 9.10 12.91 6.23
C MET A 18 9.08 11.68 5.30
N ALA A 19 9.93 10.68 5.56
CA ALA A 19 9.90 9.43 4.81
C ALA A 19 8.71 8.53 5.21
N TRP A 20 8.23 8.64 6.46
CA TRP A 20 7.14 7.84 7.02
C TRP A 20 5.77 8.52 6.94
N LEU A 21 5.70 9.84 6.84
CA LEU A 21 4.43 10.59 6.71
C LEU A 21 3.48 10.00 5.65
N PRO A 22 3.94 9.66 4.41
CA PRO A 22 3.05 9.06 3.43
C PRO A 22 2.50 7.69 3.87
N ALA A 23 3.31 6.86 4.53
CA ALA A 23 2.87 5.55 5.01
C ALA A 23 1.85 5.69 6.14
N ILE A 24 2.03 6.65 7.04
CA ILE A 24 1.07 6.96 8.11
C ILE A 24 -0.24 7.46 7.49
N PHE A 25 -0.18 8.35 6.51
CA PHE A 25 -1.37 8.81 5.79
C PHE A 25 -2.09 7.64 5.10
N GLY A 26 -1.35 6.76 4.41
CA GLY A 26 -1.92 5.56 3.80
C GLY A 26 -2.58 4.62 4.82
N LEU A 27 -1.99 4.47 6.01
CA LEU A 27 -2.59 3.71 7.11
C LEU A 27 -3.93 4.31 7.55
N VAL A 28 -3.98 5.63 7.75
CA VAL A 28 -5.22 6.32 8.12
C VAL A 28 -6.30 6.11 7.05
N VAL A 29 -5.95 6.22 5.77
CA VAL A 29 -6.88 5.99 4.66
C VAL A 29 -7.45 4.56 4.69
N ILE A 30 -6.59 3.54 4.85
CA ILE A 30 -7.04 2.14 4.93
C ILE A 30 -7.90 1.91 6.18
N SER A 31 -7.50 2.45 7.33
CA SER A 31 -8.28 2.31 8.57
C SER A 31 -9.67 2.95 8.45
N VAL A 32 -9.78 4.10 7.76
CA VAL A 32 -11.08 4.73 7.48
C VAL A 32 -11.91 3.89 6.52
N GLU A 33 -11.32 3.38 5.44
CA GLU A 33 -12.00 2.48 4.48
C GLU A 33 -12.52 1.20 5.14
N SER A 34 -11.77 0.69 6.12
CA SER A 34 -12.14 -0.48 6.92
C SER A 34 -13.35 -0.22 7.83
N THR A 35 -13.59 1.04 8.23
CA THR A 35 -14.74 1.40 9.05
C THR A 35 -16.05 1.40 8.23
N ALA A 36 -17.16 1.19 8.93
CA ALA A 36 -18.50 1.05 8.36
C ALA A 36 -19.05 2.29 7.61
N MET A 37 -18.24 3.34 7.44
CA MET A 37 -18.52 4.57 6.70
C MET A 37 -18.48 4.34 5.18
N MET A 38 -17.67 3.38 4.69
CA MET A 38 -17.64 2.94 3.29
C MET A 38 -18.34 1.56 3.13
N ARG A 39 -19.49 1.39 3.79
CA ARG A 39 -20.29 0.17 3.68
C ARG A 39 -20.64 -0.08 2.22
N GLY A 40 -20.45 -1.30 1.73
CA GLY A 40 -20.78 -1.73 0.35
C GLY A 40 -22.22 -1.45 -0.09
N ALA A 41 -23.11 -1.03 0.81
CA ALA A 41 -24.44 -0.50 0.51
C ALA A 41 -24.41 0.86 -0.22
N ASN A 42 -23.48 1.78 0.10
CA ASN A 42 -23.35 3.06 -0.60
C ASN A 42 -22.64 2.89 -1.95
N THR A 43 -21.58 2.10 -2.00
CA THR A 43 -20.85 1.79 -3.24
C THR A 43 -21.72 0.97 -4.19
N GLY A 44 -22.50 0.01 -3.65
CA GLY A 44 -23.43 -0.80 -4.42
C GLY A 44 -24.55 0.04 -5.03
N ARG A 45 -25.17 0.96 -4.27
CA ARG A 45 -26.20 1.89 -4.80
C ARG A 45 -25.65 2.78 -5.90
N TRP A 46 -24.49 3.41 -5.69
CA TRP A 46 -23.86 4.24 -6.73
C TRP A 46 -23.52 3.42 -7.99
N LEU A 47 -23.03 2.19 -7.82
CA LEU A 47 -22.75 1.29 -8.94
C LEU A 47 -24.03 0.88 -9.68
N THR A 48 -25.11 0.58 -8.94
CA THR A 48 -26.44 0.28 -9.49
C THR A 48 -26.98 1.48 -10.27
N ASP A 49 -26.89 2.69 -9.71
CA ASP A 49 -27.38 3.92 -10.34
C ASP A 49 -26.59 4.26 -11.61
N LEU A 50 -25.26 4.08 -11.58
CA LEU A 50 -24.40 4.25 -12.74
C LEU A 50 -24.70 3.21 -13.83
N CYS A 51 -24.79 1.93 -13.46
CA CYS A 51 -25.10 0.86 -14.40
C CYS A 51 -26.48 1.04 -15.02
N ASN A 52 -27.49 1.44 -14.23
CA ASN A 52 -28.83 1.72 -14.71
C ASN A 52 -28.89 2.93 -15.65
N SER A 53 -28.04 3.94 -15.41
CA SER A 53 -27.92 5.13 -16.27
C SER A 53 -27.29 4.83 -17.64
N ILE A 54 -26.31 3.91 -17.69
CA ILE A 54 -25.57 3.60 -18.93
C ILE A 54 -26.25 2.49 -19.74
N TRP A 55 -26.80 1.46 -19.09
CA TRP A 55 -27.29 0.25 -19.75
C TRP A 55 -28.77 -0.08 -19.51
N GLY A 56 -29.52 0.75 -18.77
CA GLY A 56 -30.89 0.43 -18.35
C GLY A 56 -30.91 -0.61 -17.22
N SER A 57 -32.05 -1.25 -16.94
CA SER A 57 -32.20 -2.14 -15.78
C SER A 57 -31.22 -3.31 -15.80
N VAL A 58 -30.16 -3.23 -15.00
CA VAL A 58 -29.17 -4.30 -14.86
C VAL A 58 -29.61 -5.25 -13.75
N ASP A 59 -29.42 -6.56 -13.97
CA ASP A 59 -29.70 -7.57 -12.94
C ASP A 59 -28.93 -7.24 -11.64
N GLY A 60 -29.67 -7.14 -10.53
CA GLY A 60 -29.11 -6.83 -9.22
C GLY A 60 -28.06 -7.84 -8.74
N SER A 61 -28.11 -9.07 -9.25
CA SER A 61 -27.10 -10.09 -8.96
C SER A 61 -25.72 -9.71 -9.55
N ALA A 62 -25.70 -9.24 -10.80
CA ALA A 62 -24.46 -8.83 -11.49
C ALA A 62 -23.82 -7.61 -10.84
N VAL A 63 -24.64 -6.65 -10.41
CA VAL A 63 -24.16 -5.45 -9.71
C VAL A 63 -23.56 -5.79 -8.33
N ALA A 64 -24.17 -6.73 -7.60
CA ALA A 64 -23.62 -7.22 -6.35
C ALA A 64 -22.26 -7.91 -6.54
N THR A 65 -22.13 -8.76 -7.55
CA THR A 65 -20.83 -9.39 -7.90
C THR A 65 -19.79 -8.36 -8.29
N ALA A 66 -20.14 -7.40 -9.17
CA ALA A 66 -19.24 -6.33 -9.59
C ALA A 66 -18.74 -5.49 -8.40
N ASN A 67 -19.63 -5.13 -7.47
CA ASN A 67 -19.26 -4.40 -6.26
C ASN A 67 -18.29 -5.19 -5.37
N ILE A 68 -18.48 -6.51 -5.21
CA ILE A 68 -17.54 -7.36 -4.47
C ILE A 68 -16.17 -7.39 -5.16
N VAL A 69 -16.13 -7.56 -6.48
CA VAL A 69 -14.89 -7.59 -7.25
C VAL A 69 -14.14 -6.26 -7.17
N LEU A 70 -14.85 -5.14 -7.39
CA LEU A 70 -14.27 -3.80 -7.32
C LEU A 70 -13.68 -3.51 -5.93
N ARG A 71 -14.36 -3.94 -4.86
CA ARG A 71 -13.81 -3.83 -3.50
C ARG A 71 -12.53 -4.63 -3.32
N LYS A 72 -12.48 -5.87 -3.82
CA LYS A 72 -11.25 -6.70 -3.74
C LYS A 72 -10.09 -6.09 -4.53
N VAL A 73 -10.37 -5.54 -5.72
CA VAL A 73 -9.37 -4.85 -6.53
C VAL A 73 -8.92 -3.55 -5.85
N GLY A 74 -9.85 -2.80 -5.26
CA GLY A 74 -9.58 -1.60 -4.48
C GLY A 74 -8.66 -1.87 -3.29
N HIS A 75 -9.00 -2.87 -2.46
CA HIS A 75 -8.16 -3.32 -1.34
C HIS A 75 -6.78 -3.77 -1.82
N PHE A 76 -6.71 -4.64 -2.84
CA PHE A 76 -5.44 -5.07 -3.42
C PHE A 76 -4.55 -3.91 -3.88
N ALA A 77 -5.13 -2.91 -4.56
CA ALA A 77 -4.41 -1.73 -5.02
C ALA A 77 -4.04 -0.77 -3.87
N GLY A 78 -4.92 -0.61 -2.89
CA GLY A 78 -4.70 0.19 -1.69
C GLY A 78 -3.55 -0.34 -0.85
N TYR A 79 -3.57 -1.64 -0.52
CA TYR A 79 -2.48 -2.31 0.18
C TYR A 79 -1.20 -2.43 -0.66
N GLY A 80 -1.32 -2.61 -1.97
CA GLY A 80 -0.20 -2.51 -2.91
C GLY A 80 0.52 -1.17 -2.81
N THR A 81 -0.26 -0.08 -2.81
CA THR A 81 0.25 1.28 -2.66
C THR A 81 0.83 1.51 -1.28
N LEU A 82 0.14 1.08 -0.21
CA LEU A 82 0.65 1.16 1.16
C LEU A 82 2.00 0.44 1.31
N GLY A 83 2.15 -0.73 0.68
CA GLY A 83 3.41 -1.47 0.61
C GLY A 83 4.54 -0.68 -0.03
N LEU A 84 4.27 0.14 -1.06
CA LEU A 84 5.29 1.02 -1.65
C LEU A 84 5.70 2.16 -0.69
N LEU A 85 4.74 2.69 0.06
CA LEU A 85 4.97 3.75 1.05
C LEU A 85 5.77 3.23 2.24
N PHE A 86 5.44 2.03 2.75
CA PHE A 86 6.25 1.36 3.76
C PHE A 86 7.67 1.09 3.28
N ARG A 87 7.85 0.62 2.04
CA ARG A 87 9.20 0.41 1.49
C ARG A 87 9.99 1.71 1.46
N ARG A 88 9.37 2.84 1.15
CA ARG A 88 10.03 4.17 1.22
C ARG A 88 10.49 4.48 2.64
N GLY A 89 9.62 4.29 3.64
CA GLY A 89 9.93 4.47 5.06
C GLY A 89 11.09 3.58 5.51
N TRP A 90 10.99 2.27 5.27
CA TRP A 90 12.01 1.29 5.62
C TRP A 90 13.35 1.53 4.90
N TYR A 91 13.32 1.89 3.62
CA TYR A 91 14.53 2.23 2.88
C TYR A 91 15.27 3.43 3.50
N ALA A 92 14.53 4.48 3.88
CA ALA A 92 15.12 5.64 4.55
C ALA A 92 15.65 5.31 5.95
N SER A 93 14.93 4.48 6.71
CA SER A 93 15.34 4.00 8.04
C SER A 93 16.63 3.18 7.99
N LEU A 94 16.69 2.21 7.08
CA LEU A 94 17.81 1.28 6.97
C LEU A 94 19.04 1.94 6.34
N ARG A 95 18.86 2.85 5.37
CA ARG A 95 19.97 3.48 4.63
C ARG A 95 21.05 4.09 5.54
N ARG A 96 20.68 4.63 6.71
CA ARG A 96 21.63 5.26 7.63
C ARG A 96 22.57 4.28 8.34
N ARG A 97 22.17 3.01 8.46
CA ARG A 97 22.91 1.97 9.21
C ARG A 97 23.34 0.79 8.34
N TRP A 98 23.03 0.83 7.05
CA TRP A 98 23.26 -0.30 6.14
C TRP A 98 24.70 -0.33 5.64
N MET A 99 25.42 -1.42 5.94
CA MET A 99 26.80 -1.64 5.50
C MET A 99 26.92 -2.59 4.29
N GLY A 100 25.82 -3.22 3.85
CA GLY A 100 25.81 -4.15 2.73
C GLY A 100 25.61 -3.50 1.36
N THR A 101 25.34 -4.33 0.34
CA THR A 101 25.11 -3.84 -1.03
C THR A 101 23.82 -3.02 -1.16
N ARG A 102 23.76 -2.13 -2.16
CA ARG A 102 22.52 -1.37 -2.49
C ARG A 102 21.34 -2.29 -2.83
N SER A 103 21.61 -3.44 -3.47
CA SER A 103 20.59 -4.44 -3.78
C SER A 103 20.07 -5.10 -2.51
N GLY A 104 20.96 -5.43 -1.56
CA GLY A 104 20.58 -5.93 -0.24
C GLY A 104 19.68 -4.96 0.53
N LEU A 105 20.01 -3.67 0.53
CA LEU A 105 19.18 -2.63 1.17
C LEU A 105 17.77 -2.57 0.56
N ARG A 106 17.67 -2.64 -0.77
CA ARG A 106 16.38 -2.64 -1.48
C ARG A 106 15.55 -3.87 -1.15
N GLY A 107 16.19 -5.05 -1.08
CA GLY A 107 15.56 -6.30 -0.70
C GLY A 107 15.05 -6.28 0.75
N ALA A 108 15.89 -5.85 1.70
CA ALA A 108 15.51 -5.73 3.11
C ALA A 108 14.34 -4.74 3.31
N ALA A 109 14.38 -3.59 2.64
CA ALA A 109 13.29 -2.62 2.68
C ALA A 109 11.98 -3.19 2.10
N MET A 110 12.05 -3.97 1.03
CA MET A 110 10.88 -4.66 0.46
C MET A 110 10.33 -5.71 1.42
N ALA A 111 11.19 -6.55 2.01
CA ALA A 111 10.78 -7.59 2.94
C ALA A 111 10.05 -7.00 4.16
N LEU A 112 10.63 -5.96 4.77
CA LEU A 112 9.98 -5.26 5.89
C LEU A 112 8.68 -4.57 5.47
N ALA A 113 8.60 -4.02 4.26
CA ALA A 113 7.38 -3.41 3.78
C ALA A 113 6.24 -4.42 3.57
N VAL A 114 6.55 -5.59 2.99
CA VAL A 114 5.58 -6.69 2.83
C VAL A 114 5.14 -7.20 4.20
N LEU A 115 6.08 -7.39 5.14
CA LEU A 115 5.76 -7.79 6.50
C LEU A 115 4.87 -6.76 7.22
N SER A 116 5.19 -5.46 7.14
CA SER A 116 4.34 -4.40 7.70
C SER A 116 2.94 -4.42 7.09
N THR A 117 2.83 -4.61 5.77
CA THR A 117 1.53 -4.70 5.09
C THR A 117 0.75 -5.92 5.55
N PHE A 118 1.38 -7.09 5.64
CA PHE A 118 0.76 -8.31 6.13
C PHE A 118 0.19 -8.13 7.54
N LEU A 119 0.95 -7.50 8.44
CA LEU A 119 0.48 -7.20 9.80
C LEU A 119 -0.72 -6.26 9.79
N VAL A 120 -0.69 -5.20 8.97
CA VAL A 120 -1.81 -4.25 8.85
C VAL A 120 -3.05 -4.92 8.26
N ALA A 121 -2.90 -5.73 7.21
CA ALA A 121 -4.00 -6.49 6.61
C ALA A 121 -4.59 -7.51 7.60
N SER A 122 -3.74 -8.18 8.39
CA SER A 122 -4.19 -9.11 9.43
C SER A 122 -4.95 -8.38 10.55
N LEU A 123 -4.49 -7.21 10.96
CA LEU A 123 -5.18 -6.36 11.94
C LEU A 123 -6.50 -5.84 11.39
N ASP A 124 -6.53 -5.48 10.11
CA ASP A 124 -7.74 -5.03 9.45
C ASP A 124 -8.80 -6.13 9.42
N GLU A 125 -8.41 -7.33 9.01
CA GLU A 125 -9.29 -8.49 8.95
C GLU A 125 -9.80 -8.89 10.34
N TRP A 126 -8.93 -8.82 11.35
CA TRP A 126 -9.31 -9.05 12.74
C TRP A 126 -10.30 -7.99 13.24
N HIS A 127 -10.08 -6.71 12.92
CA HIS A 127 -11.02 -5.64 13.26
C HIS A 127 -12.38 -5.84 12.55
N GLN A 128 -12.37 -6.26 11.29
CA GLN A 128 -13.59 -6.52 10.51
C GLN A 128 -14.44 -7.68 11.08
N GLN A 129 -13.85 -8.66 11.78
CA GLN A 129 -14.59 -9.75 12.44
C GLN A 129 -15.59 -9.24 13.49
N PHE A 130 -15.35 -8.07 14.06
CA PHE A 130 -16.24 -7.45 15.05
C PHE A 130 -17.37 -6.63 14.41
N LEU A 131 -17.39 -6.48 13.08
CA LEU A 131 -18.42 -5.73 12.36
C LEU A 131 -19.55 -6.68 11.90
N ALA A 132 -20.78 -6.38 12.32
CA ALA A 132 -21.94 -7.18 11.95
C ALA A 132 -22.16 -7.23 10.42
N GLY A 133 -22.32 -8.44 9.88
CA GLY A 133 -22.64 -8.65 8.46
C GLY A 133 -21.45 -8.75 7.51
N ARG A 134 -20.21 -8.85 8.02
CA ARG A 134 -19.02 -9.17 7.21
C ARG A 134 -18.53 -10.58 7.48
N VAL A 135 -18.25 -11.32 6.40
CA VAL A 135 -17.54 -12.61 6.48
C VAL A 135 -16.08 -12.31 6.27
N SER A 136 -15.29 -12.41 7.33
CA SER A 136 -13.85 -12.27 7.27
C SER A 136 -13.22 -13.49 6.61
N SER A 137 -12.27 -13.31 5.68
CA SER A 137 -11.55 -14.37 5.01
C SER A 137 -10.04 -14.20 5.12
N ARG A 138 -9.33 -15.26 5.50
CA ARG A 138 -7.86 -15.32 5.45
C ARG A 138 -7.31 -15.08 4.04
N TYR A 139 -8.13 -15.30 3.01
CA TYR A 139 -7.77 -15.04 1.62
C TYR A 139 -7.68 -13.54 1.31
N ASP A 140 -8.38 -12.68 2.04
CA ASP A 140 -8.32 -11.23 1.82
C ASP A 140 -6.96 -10.69 2.31
N VAL A 141 -6.50 -11.13 3.49
CA VAL A 141 -5.14 -10.85 4.00
C VAL A 141 -4.06 -11.30 3.01
N LEU A 142 -4.22 -12.49 2.44
CA LEU A 142 -3.28 -13.01 1.44
C LEU A 142 -3.28 -12.16 0.17
N LEU A 143 -4.46 -11.80 -0.34
CA LEU A 143 -4.61 -10.98 -1.54
C LEU A 143 -3.95 -9.61 -1.35
N ASP A 144 -4.19 -8.94 -0.23
CA ASP A 144 -3.63 -7.63 0.09
C ASP A 144 -2.10 -7.68 0.27
N THR A 145 -1.61 -8.73 0.91
CA THR A 145 -0.17 -8.98 1.05
C THR A 145 0.50 -9.24 -0.30
N LEU A 146 -0.18 -10.00 -1.19
CA LEU A 146 0.27 -10.20 -2.58
C LEU A 146 0.31 -8.89 -3.36
N GLY A 147 -0.66 -7.99 -3.13
CA GLY A 147 -0.64 -6.63 -3.69
C GLY A 147 0.64 -5.88 -3.31
N ALA A 148 0.97 -5.83 -2.03
CA ALA A 148 2.21 -5.20 -1.56
C ALA A 148 3.47 -5.85 -2.14
N PHE A 149 3.51 -7.17 -2.26
CA PHE A 149 4.63 -7.88 -2.87
C PHE A 149 4.78 -7.52 -4.36
N LEU A 150 3.71 -7.61 -5.15
CA LEU A 150 3.73 -7.38 -6.60
C LEU A 150 4.09 -5.94 -6.95
N PHE A 151 3.51 -4.96 -6.25
CA PHE A 151 3.82 -3.54 -6.48
C PHE A 151 5.30 -3.25 -6.20
N ASN A 152 5.85 -3.78 -5.11
CA ASN A 152 7.27 -3.62 -4.80
C ASN A 152 8.16 -4.32 -5.82
N LEU A 153 7.80 -5.52 -6.27
CA LEU A 153 8.55 -6.25 -7.30
C LEU A 153 8.58 -5.49 -8.62
N VAL A 154 7.43 -4.99 -9.08
CA VAL A 154 7.32 -4.16 -10.29
C VAL A 154 8.19 -2.93 -10.17
N LEU A 155 8.14 -2.22 -9.05
CA LEU A 155 8.96 -1.04 -8.83
C LEU A 155 10.46 -1.37 -8.91
N LEU A 156 10.93 -2.44 -8.28
CA LEU A 156 12.33 -2.84 -8.34
C LEU A 156 12.78 -3.19 -9.77
N LYS A 157 11.94 -3.88 -10.54
CA LYS A 157 12.20 -4.19 -11.96
C LYS A 157 12.27 -2.91 -12.80
N VAL A 158 11.34 -1.97 -12.62
CA VAL A 158 11.35 -0.67 -13.30
C VAL A 158 12.62 0.11 -12.98
N LEU A 159 13.04 0.15 -11.71
CA LEU A 159 14.27 0.84 -11.30
C LEU A 159 15.53 0.16 -11.86
N ALA A 160 15.55 -1.17 -11.98
CA ALA A 160 16.64 -1.90 -12.60
C ALA A 160 16.73 -1.63 -14.11
N TRP A 161 15.59 -1.68 -14.81
CA TRP A 161 15.49 -1.42 -16.24
C TRP A 161 15.87 0.02 -16.62
N ARG A 162 15.46 1.02 -15.82
CA ARG A 162 15.89 2.41 -16.03
C ARG A 162 17.39 2.59 -15.86
N ARG A 163 18.03 1.82 -14.98
CA ARG A 163 19.49 1.90 -14.76
C ARG A 163 20.27 1.33 -15.94
N THR A 164 19.82 0.23 -16.54
CA THR A 164 20.52 -0.37 -17.67
C THR A 164 20.45 0.51 -18.91
N ARG A 165 19.35 1.25 -19.13
CA ARG A 165 19.21 2.20 -20.25
C ARG A 165 19.99 3.50 -20.13
N MET A 166 20.48 3.87 -18.94
CA MET A 166 21.31 5.08 -18.76
C MET A 166 22.81 4.79 -18.90
N VAL A 167 23.20 3.52 -19.00
CA VAL A 167 24.61 3.09 -19.02
C VAL A 167 25.03 2.56 -20.40
N GLY A 168 24.08 2.24 -21.28
CA GLY A 168 24.32 1.91 -22.69
C GLY A 168 23.88 3.04 -23.59
#